data_AF-A0A1C3V9F9-F1
#
_entry.id   AF-A0A1C3V9F9-F1
#
_cell.length_a   1.000
_cell.length_b   1.000
_cell.length_c   1.000
_cell.angle_alpha   90.00
_cell.angle_beta   90.00
_cell.angle_gamma   90.00
#
_symmetry.space_group_name_H-M   'P 1'
#
loop_
_entity.id
_entity.type
_entity.pdbx_description
1 polymer ?
#
loop_
_entity_poly.entity_id
_entity_poly.type
_entity_poly.pdbx_seq_one_letter_code
_entity_poly.pdbx_strand_id
1 'polypeptide(L)' 'MHAVTLEEATTRFPQEAGIARYGELEEIAELMAFLVSPAARWMTSLTLHMDGGEVKSI' A
#
# COMPACT_ATOMS: atom_id res chain seq x y z
N MET A 1 -17.85 10.67 -17.45
CA MET A 1 -17.00 9.63 -16.83
C MET A 1 -17.04 8.42 -17.73
N HIS A 2 -15.92 7.99 -18.28
CA HIS A 2 -15.87 6.69 -18.95
C HIS A 2 -15.94 5.61 -17.87
N ALA A 3 -16.89 4.68 -18.01
CA ALA A 3 -16.94 3.48 -17.17
C ALA A 3 -15.82 2.55 -17.65
N VAL A 4 -14.67 2.58 -16.98
CA VAL A 4 -13.64 1.56 -17.13
C VAL A 4 -14.05 0.32 -16.34
N THR A 5 -13.76 -0.85 -16.87
CA THR A 5 -13.99 -2.10 -16.15
C THR A 5 -12.99 -2.25 -15.00
N LEU A 6 -13.32 -3.08 -14.00
CA LEU A 6 -12.41 -3.35 -12.88
C LEU A 6 -11.07 -3.91 -13.36
N GLU A 7 -11.10 -4.81 -14.34
CA GLU A 7 -9.90 -5.44 -14.92
C GLU A 7 -9.00 -4.44 -15.66
N GLU A 8 -9.61 -3.53 -16.43
CA GLU A 8 -8.86 -2.45 -17.08
C GLU A 8 -8.25 -1.49 -16.06
N ALA A 9 -9.00 -1.18 -14.99
CA ALA A 9 -8.52 -0.32 -13.92
C ALA A 9 -7.33 -0.96 -13.16
N THR A 10 -7.43 -2.25 -12.81
CA THR A 10 -6.37 -2.96 -12.09
C THR A 10 -5.12 -3.18 -12.95
N THR A 11 -5.25 -3.23 -14.27
CA THR A 11 -4.10 -3.33 -15.18
C THR A 11 -3.39 -1.99 -15.36
N ARG A 12 -4.14 -0.90 -15.49
CA ARG A 12 -3.58 0.43 -15.80
C ARG A 12 -3.01 1.14 -14.58
N PHE A 13 -3.66 1.02 -13.44
CA PHE A 13 -3.29 1.80 -12.26
C PHE A 13 -1.84 1.60 -11.81
N PRO A 14 -1.26 0.39 -11.74
CA PRO A 14 0.14 0.22 -11.31
C PRO A 14 1.12 0.99 -12.18
N GLN A 15 0.87 1.02 -13.50
CA GLN A 15 1.69 1.74 -14.46
C GLN A 15 1.57 3.27 -14.26
N GLU A 16 0.36 3.77 -14.05
CA GLU A 16 0.08 5.20 -13.83
C GLU A 16 0.60 5.69 -12.47
N ALA A 17 0.47 4.87 -11.42
CA ALA A 17 0.95 5.14 -10.07
C ALA A 17 2.46 4.91 -9.89
N GLY A 18 3.13 4.29 -10.88
CA GLY A 18 4.56 4.00 -10.82
C GLY A 18 4.94 2.88 -9.85
N ILE A 19 3.99 1.99 -9.53
CA ILE A 19 4.19 0.85 -8.63
C ILE A 19 4.27 -0.45 -9.44
N ALA A 20 5.03 -1.43 -8.96
CA ALA A 20 5.24 -2.67 -9.71
C ALA A 20 3.99 -3.56 -9.76
N ARG A 21 3.16 -3.52 -8.70
CA ARG A 21 1.94 -4.32 -8.55
C ARG A 21 1.05 -3.75 -7.44
N TYR A 22 -0.17 -4.24 -7.37
CA TYR A 22 -0.99 -4.10 -6.16
C TYR A 22 -0.44 -4.94 -5.01
N GLY A 23 -0.64 -4.43 -3.79
CA GLY A 23 -0.46 -5.20 -2.57
C GLY A 23 -1.60 -6.19 -2.35
N GLU A 24 -1.30 -7.26 -1.63
CA GLU A 24 -2.29 -8.24 -1.17
C GLU A 24 -2.81 -7.87 0.23
N LEU A 25 -3.98 -8.38 0.59
CA LEU A 25 -4.61 -8.09 1.89
C LEU A 25 -3.76 -8.60 3.05
N GLU A 26 -3.11 -9.74 2.86
CA GLU A 26 -2.21 -10.37 3.82
C GLU A 26 -1.01 -9.47 4.15
N GLU A 27 -0.50 -8.72 3.18
CA GLU A 27 0.65 -7.83 3.39
C GLU A 27 0.29 -6.66 4.32
N ILE A 28 -0.94 -6.13 4.19
CA ILE A 28 -1.46 -5.12 5.12
C ILE A 28 -1.70 -5.74 6.51
N ALA A 29 -2.26 -6.94 6.56
CA ALA A 29 -2.49 -7.64 7.83
C ALA A 29 -1.19 -7.92 8.58
N GLU A 30 -0.13 -8.32 7.87
CA GLU A 30 1.20 -8.55 8.41
C GLU A 30 1.83 -7.26 8.93
N LEU A 31 1.70 -6.14 8.20
CA LEU A 31 2.13 -4.84 8.70
C LEU A 31 1.40 -4.47 9.99
N MET A 32 0.08 -4.64 10.03
CA MET A 32 -0.72 -4.36 11.23
C MET A 32 -0.27 -5.24 12.40
N ALA A 33 -0.05 -6.54 12.15
CA ALA A 33 0.45 -7.48 13.15
C ALA A 33 1.82 -7.06 13.69
N PHE A 34 2.73 -6.59 12.84
CA PHE A 34 4.01 -6.02 13.26
C PHE A 34 3.84 -4.77 14.12
N LEU A 35 3.01 -3.81 13.69
CA LEU A 35 2.80 -2.54 14.39
C LEU A 35 2.21 -2.71 15.80
N VAL A 36 1.40 -3.75 16.02
CA VAL A 36 0.85 -4.05 17.36
C VAL A 36 1.73 -5.00 18.18
N SER A 37 2.86 -5.45 17.63
CA SER A 37 3.78 -6.35 18.31
C SER A 37 4.74 -5.62 19.27
N PRO A 38 5.36 -6.33 20.24
CA PRO A 38 6.40 -5.76 21.10
C PRO A 38 7.65 -5.23 20.36
N ALA A 39 7.85 -5.63 19.10
CA ALA A 39 8.96 -5.15 18.28
C ALA A 39 8.79 -3.67 17.91
N ALA A 40 7.54 -3.22 17.73
CA ALA A 40 7.21 -1.83 17.39
C ALA A 40 7.05 -0.93 18.63
N ARG A 41 7.44 -1.36 19.84
CA ARG A 41 7.14 -0.64 21.11
C ARG A 41 7.68 0.79 21.23
N TRP A 42 8.61 1.18 20.37
CA TRP A 42 9.19 2.53 20.33
C TRP A 42 8.72 3.36 19.13
N MET A 43 7.81 2.81 18.32
CA MET A 43 7.19 3.48 17.18
C MET A 43 5.86 4.09 17.62
N THR A 44 5.79 5.41 17.69
CA THR A 44 4.55 6.14 18.00
C THR A 44 4.48 7.42 17.18
N SER A 45 3.26 7.89 16.94
CA SER A 45 2.98 9.18 16.26
C SER A 45 3.58 9.29 14.85
N LEU A 46 3.59 8.21 14.08
CA LEU A 46 4.06 8.20 12.70
C LEU A 46 2.92 7.95 11.70
N THR A 47 3.06 8.52 10.51
CA THR A 47 2.25 8.16 9.33
C THR A 47 3.08 7.23 8.46
N LEU A 48 2.63 5.99 8.28
CA LEU A 48 3.31 5.00 7.44
C LEU A 48 2.55 4.83 6.13
N HIS A 49 3.25 5.01 5.02
CA HIS A 49 2.73 4.72 3.68
C HIS A 49 3.19 3.31 3.26
N MET A 50 2.22 2.43 3.01
CA MET A 50 2.43 1.11 2.41
C MET A 50 1.63 1.03 1.11
N ASP A 51 2.11 1.76 0.10
CA ASP A 51 1.41 2.00 -1.16
C ASP A 51 2.19 1.48 -2.38
N GLY A 52 3.17 0.59 -2.18
CA GLY A 52 4.03 0.09 -3.26
C GLY A 52 5.05 1.10 -3.78
N GLY A 53 5.22 2.25 -3.11
CA GLY A 53 6.15 3.31 -3.50
C GLY A 53 5.51 4.38 -4.37
N GLU A 54 4.18 4.46 -4.41
CA GLU A 54 3.41 5.49 -5.11
C GLU A 54 3.82 6.89 -4.63
N VAL A 55 3.85 7.08 -3.30
CA VAL A 55 4.25 8.35 -2.70
C VAL A 55 5.71 8.30 -2.27
N LYS A 56 6.51 9.24 -2.79
CA LYS A 56 7.89 9.45 -2.30
C LYS A 56 7.84 10.07 -0.90
N SER A 57 8.49 9.40 0.06
CA SER A 57 8.75 9.99 1.37
C SER A 57 9.86 11.05 1.28
N ILE A 58 9.80 12.05 2.16
CA ILE A 58 10.73 13.19 2.23
C ILE A 58 12.06 12.84 2.90
#